data_AF-A0AA91Q4X8-F1
#
_entry.id   AF-A0AA91Q4X8-F1
#
_cell.length_a   1.000
_cell.length_b   1.000
_cell.length_c   1.000
_cell.angle_alpha   90.00
_cell.angle_beta   90.00
_cell.angle_gamma   90.00
#
_symmetry.space_group_name_H-M   'P 1'
#
loop_
_entity.id
_entity.type
_entity.pdbx_description
1 polymer ?
#
loop_
_entity_poly.entity_id
_entity_poly.type
_entity_poly.pdbx_seq_one_letter_code
_entity_poly.pdbx_strand_id
1 'polypeptide(L)'
;MKEGAVMEIAMFHLLTCFFSSAQDHSWLDEQTNHLDVLLHRISSHKRYKHNVREATDEEAIALAGSLGFDLTGRKLTVARKALSCIFLVSKSGLVVKDLSPWIASMLAPSVSQACQELANLSNIPAFVTCDILRRTPLSQNDLYLQLDLWNKFQESIAKAYHEKTSFITSIVKNITFYCVQFDPYKLPQFISCTVEFLSSKNSGYVFKVLDKEFTNSLIYSIAFYFIQASLKNHDGAMCVIRAQEVLVKHVTHPNLNQQGFMGVVMAINYVSEEKAQRLLEVSHLHFPERSSYFHLAQIHVSSTPEQLLHSFNSGMAQYPHSASMWLVFVKKLQSLELLSERRAHKLLDQLLSRRQHLIISKDIVSTLLHAVESINGIEHFIMELEKAQLLPKFQQIVISKYMSLLYRSGNEKNVRKPYLDKMVRRSSNLECARFLFERTQRKTPAFVAMMLNGEVAHRPEEIFSLYCEHLEGKIPDQQCLAALLRACLERKQGHVISWGALYAPQVAVHEFKKYVAQKVPSTRPSEDGLVPSNQLWKLYIRVLVEASYLAELAEIIRWWEQVQFRPPKSTLLLLLRALPREFAERHIKHAASVPADAHFLSSWPWPTVDEL
;
A
#
# COMPACT_ATOMS: atom_id res chain seq x y z
N MET A 1 11.70 -17.00 -32.27
CA MET A 1 10.86 -15.92 -31.69
C MET A 1 9.99 -16.51 -30.58
N LYS A 2 9.96 -15.91 -29.38
CA LYS A 2 9.17 -16.41 -28.24
C LYS A 2 7.72 -15.88 -28.36
N GLU A 3 6.73 -16.77 -28.34
CA GLU A 3 5.29 -16.46 -28.51
C GLU A 3 4.81 -15.33 -27.59
N GLY A 4 5.09 -15.42 -26.29
CA GLY A 4 4.69 -14.41 -25.31
C GLY A 4 5.29 -13.02 -25.58
N ALA A 5 6.50 -12.94 -26.14
CA ALA A 5 7.12 -11.65 -26.46
C ALA A 5 6.42 -10.95 -27.63
N VAL A 6 5.92 -11.71 -28.61
CA VAL A 6 5.14 -11.16 -29.72
C VAL A 6 3.79 -10.66 -29.22
N MET A 7 3.11 -11.46 -28.38
CA MET A 7 1.84 -11.08 -27.80
C MET A 7 1.97 -9.80 -26.96
N GLU A 8 3.01 -9.69 -26.14
CA GLU A 8 3.29 -8.50 -25.32
C GLU A 8 3.51 -7.25 -26.19
N ILE A 9 4.31 -7.34 -27.26
CA ILE A 9 4.57 -6.21 -28.18
C ILE A 9 3.27 -5.80 -28.91
N ALA A 10 2.53 -6.78 -29.45
CA ALA A 10 1.27 -6.50 -30.14
C ALA A 10 0.24 -5.87 -29.19
N MET A 11 0.18 -6.35 -27.94
CA MET A 11 -0.70 -5.79 -26.92
C MET A 11 -0.34 -4.35 -26.55
N PHE A 12 0.96 -4.03 -26.46
CA PHE A 12 1.42 -2.66 -26.28
C PHE A 12 0.91 -1.73 -27.39
N HIS A 13 1.05 -2.12 -28.66
CA HIS A 13 0.52 -1.33 -29.78
C HIS A 13 -1.01 -1.18 -29.74
N LEU A 14 -1.73 -2.23 -29.35
CA LEU A 14 -3.19 -2.19 -29.22
C LEU A 14 -3.63 -1.22 -28.12
N LEU A 15 -3.04 -1.31 -26.94
CA LEU A 15 -3.36 -0.44 -25.80
C LEU A 15 -3.04 1.03 -26.09
N THR A 16 -1.84 1.30 -26.61
CA THR A 16 -1.44 2.67 -26.94
C THR A 16 -2.35 3.28 -28.01
N CYS A 17 -2.84 2.49 -28.97
CA CYS A 17 -3.81 2.92 -29.98
C CYS A 17 -5.17 3.33 -29.39
N PHE A 18 -5.64 2.63 -28.35
CA PHE A 18 -6.89 2.99 -27.67
C PHE A 18 -6.81 4.39 -27.03
N PHE A 19 -5.65 4.74 -26.49
CA PHE A 19 -5.44 6.02 -25.79
C PHE A 19 -4.90 7.16 -26.66
N SER A 20 -4.52 6.92 -27.91
CA SER A 20 -4.06 8.00 -28.79
C SER A 20 -5.20 8.94 -29.20
N SER A 21 -4.88 10.17 -29.56
CA SER A 21 -5.85 11.07 -30.18
C SER A 21 -6.07 10.70 -31.65
N ALA A 22 -7.24 10.99 -32.21
CA ALA A 22 -7.48 10.80 -33.64
C ALA A 22 -6.57 11.70 -34.51
N GLN A 23 -5.97 12.75 -33.93
CA GLN A 23 -5.09 13.70 -34.59
C GLN A 23 -3.62 13.22 -34.61
N ASP A 24 -3.27 12.14 -33.91
CA ASP A 24 -1.91 11.61 -33.78
C ASP A 24 -1.48 10.77 -35.01
N HIS A 25 -1.69 11.31 -36.22
CA HIS A 25 -1.50 10.57 -37.47
C HIS A 25 -0.07 10.02 -37.65
N SER A 26 0.95 10.84 -37.41
CA SER A 26 2.36 10.42 -37.53
C SER A 26 2.71 9.27 -36.60
N TRP A 27 2.18 9.30 -35.37
CA TRP A 27 2.45 8.28 -34.36
C TRP A 27 1.73 6.96 -34.71
N LEU A 28 0.48 7.03 -35.18
CA LEU A 28 -0.28 5.86 -35.64
C LEU A 28 0.33 5.21 -36.89
N ASP A 29 0.84 6.02 -37.82
CA ASP A 29 1.53 5.52 -39.01
C ASP A 29 2.85 4.80 -38.61
N GLU A 30 3.58 5.33 -37.63
CA GLU A 30 4.75 4.66 -37.05
C GLU A 30 4.40 3.31 -36.38
N GLN A 31 3.32 3.25 -35.60
CA GLN A 31 2.86 1.98 -35.00
C GLN A 31 2.49 0.95 -36.07
N THR A 32 1.87 1.39 -37.16
CA THR A 32 1.52 0.55 -38.31
C THR A 32 2.77 -0.06 -38.94
N ASN A 33 3.80 0.77 -39.18
CA ASN A 33 5.09 0.32 -39.73
C ASN A 33 5.79 -0.70 -38.82
N HIS A 34 5.79 -0.47 -37.50
CA HIS A 34 6.35 -1.42 -36.54
C HIS A 34 5.63 -2.77 -36.57
N LEU A 35 4.30 -2.75 -36.64
CA LEU A 35 3.49 -3.96 -36.75
C LEU A 35 3.69 -4.68 -38.07
N ASP A 36 3.90 -3.97 -39.19
CA ASP A 36 4.20 -4.59 -40.49
C ASP A 36 5.54 -5.32 -40.49
N VAL A 37 6.58 -4.70 -39.90
CA VAL A 37 7.87 -5.36 -39.71
C VAL A 37 7.72 -6.60 -38.82
N LEU A 38 6.90 -6.53 -37.76
CA LEU A 38 6.65 -7.65 -36.88
C LEU A 38 5.89 -8.79 -37.58
N LEU A 39 4.81 -8.49 -38.29
CA LEU A 39 4.02 -9.44 -39.09
C LEU A 39 4.89 -10.16 -40.11
N HIS A 40 5.73 -9.43 -40.85
CA HIS A 40 6.65 -10.01 -41.82
C HIS A 40 7.67 -10.96 -41.17
N ARG A 41 8.18 -10.61 -39.98
CA ARG A 41 9.09 -11.49 -39.22
C ARG A 41 8.38 -12.74 -38.67
N ILE A 42 7.11 -12.64 -38.28
CA ILE A 42 6.32 -13.78 -37.81
C ILE A 42 6.03 -14.74 -38.97
N SER A 43 5.52 -14.22 -40.10
CA SER A 43 5.10 -15.02 -41.26
C SER A 43 6.26 -15.72 -41.95
N SER A 44 7.46 -15.12 -41.94
CA SER A 44 8.69 -15.74 -42.44
C SER A 44 9.29 -16.81 -41.50
N HIS A 45 8.84 -16.87 -40.24
CA HIS A 45 9.38 -17.81 -39.25
C HIS A 45 8.83 -19.22 -39.45
N LYS A 46 9.70 -20.24 -39.56
CA LYS A 46 9.35 -21.64 -39.84
C LYS A 46 8.23 -22.24 -38.97
N ARG A 47 8.07 -21.75 -37.74
CA ARG A 47 7.06 -22.21 -36.75
C ARG A 47 5.65 -21.68 -37.03
N TYR A 48 5.54 -20.52 -37.65
CA TYR A 48 4.27 -19.79 -37.83
C TYR A 48 3.89 -19.60 -39.30
N LYS A 49 4.77 -19.98 -40.24
CA LYS A 49 4.58 -19.85 -41.70
C LYS A 49 3.28 -20.48 -42.24
N HIS A 50 2.72 -21.46 -41.54
CA HIS A 50 1.48 -22.15 -41.92
C HIS A 50 0.22 -21.60 -41.21
N ASN A 51 0.37 -20.67 -40.26
CA ASN A 51 -0.76 -19.98 -39.64
C ASN A 51 -1.14 -18.78 -40.53
N VAL A 52 -2.39 -18.72 -40.99
CA VAL A 52 -2.85 -17.69 -41.95
C VAL A 52 -4.03 -16.88 -41.40
N ARG A 53 -4.23 -16.86 -40.08
CA ARG A 53 -5.33 -16.09 -39.50
C ARG A 53 -4.95 -14.62 -39.35
N GLU A 54 -5.53 -13.78 -40.19
CA GLU A 54 -5.56 -12.33 -39.98
C GLU A 54 -6.85 -11.94 -39.25
N ALA A 55 -6.78 -10.90 -38.42
CA ALA A 55 -7.94 -10.33 -37.77
C ALA A 55 -8.77 -9.51 -38.78
N THR A 56 -10.10 -9.54 -38.63
CA THR A 56 -11.01 -8.69 -39.42
C THR A 56 -11.24 -7.33 -38.76
N ASP A 57 -11.71 -6.35 -39.52
CA ASP A 57 -12.12 -5.04 -38.98
C ASP A 57 -13.26 -5.21 -37.96
N GLU A 58 -14.20 -6.13 -38.22
CA GLU A 58 -15.31 -6.46 -37.32
C GLU A 58 -14.82 -7.00 -35.97
N GLU A 59 -13.81 -7.88 -35.97
CA GLU A 59 -13.20 -8.40 -34.73
C GLU A 59 -12.53 -7.28 -33.92
N ALA A 60 -11.83 -6.36 -34.60
CA ALA A 60 -11.18 -5.22 -33.96
C ALA A 60 -12.21 -4.24 -33.37
N ILE A 61 -13.25 -3.90 -34.12
CA ILE A 61 -14.34 -3.01 -33.67
C ILE A 61 -15.10 -3.66 -32.51
N ALA A 62 -15.42 -4.96 -32.60
CA ALA A 62 -16.12 -5.68 -31.52
C ALA A 62 -15.30 -5.70 -30.22
N LEU A 63 -13.98 -5.92 -30.31
CA LEU A 63 -13.10 -5.87 -29.15
C LEU A 63 -13.12 -4.49 -28.50
N ALA A 64 -12.88 -3.44 -29.28
CA ALA A 64 -12.84 -2.07 -28.78
C ALA A 64 -14.18 -1.63 -28.19
N GLY A 65 -15.28 -1.94 -28.87
CA GLY A 65 -16.63 -1.65 -28.40
C GLY A 65 -16.93 -2.33 -27.05
N SER A 66 -16.49 -3.57 -26.86
CA SER A 66 -16.64 -4.26 -25.56
C SER A 66 -15.90 -3.59 -24.41
N LEU A 67 -14.89 -2.77 -24.72
CA LEU A 67 -14.03 -2.07 -23.77
C LEU A 67 -14.36 -0.57 -23.68
N GLY A 68 -15.41 -0.10 -24.38
CA GLY A 68 -15.82 1.30 -24.39
C GLY A 68 -14.98 2.22 -25.28
N PHE A 69 -14.23 1.68 -26.24
CA PHE A 69 -13.46 2.45 -27.22
C PHE A 69 -14.11 2.42 -28.59
N ASP A 70 -13.97 3.53 -29.32
CA ASP A 70 -14.34 3.61 -30.74
C ASP A 70 -13.08 3.57 -31.61
N LEU A 71 -13.11 2.75 -32.66
CA LEU A 71 -12.02 2.56 -33.61
C LEU A 71 -12.45 2.97 -35.01
N THR A 72 -11.84 4.03 -35.51
CA THR A 72 -12.03 4.49 -36.89
C THR A 72 -10.71 4.85 -37.55
N GLY A 73 -10.67 4.79 -38.88
CA GLY A 73 -9.52 5.20 -39.69
C GLY A 73 -8.22 4.47 -39.31
N ARG A 74 -7.14 5.24 -39.09
CA ARG A 74 -5.81 4.70 -38.77
C ARG A 74 -5.77 3.84 -37.50
N LYS A 75 -6.60 4.16 -36.50
CA LYS A 75 -6.66 3.38 -35.26
C LYS A 75 -7.16 1.95 -35.52
N LEU A 76 -8.15 1.81 -36.40
CA LEU A 76 -8.67 0.50 -36.81
C LEU A 76 -7.57 -0.33 -37.49
N THR A 77 -6.76 0.29 -38.36
CA THR A 77 -5.63 -0.38 -39.01
C THR A 77 -4.59 -0.89 -38.02
N VAL A 78 -4.21 -0.08 -37.03
CA VAL A 78 -3.24 -0.47 -35.98
C VAL A 78 -3.81 -1.62 -35.14
N ALA A 79 -5.06 -1.48 -34.68
CA ALA A 79 -5.72 -2.50 -33.86
C ALA A 79 -5.82 -3.84 -34.61
N ARG A 80 -6.25 -3.83 -35.88
CA ARG A 80 -6.33 -5.03 -36.72
C ARG A 80 -4.97 -5.70 -36.87
N LYS A 81 -3.91 -4.95 -37.22
CA LYS A 81 -2.56 -5.51 -37.38
C LYS A 81 -2.01 -6.09 -36.07
N ALA A 82 -2.26 -5.43 -34.94
CA ALA A 82 -1.88 -5.94 -33.62
C ALA A 82 -2.61 -7.27 -33.31
N LEU A 83 -3.91 -7.35 -33.58
CA LEU A 83 -4.68 -8.59 -33.40
C LEU A 83 -4.19 -9.71 -34.32
N SER A 84 -3.87 -9.40 -35.59
CA SER A 84 -3.27 -10.36 -36.50
C SER A 84 -1.95 -10.92 -35.96
N CYS A 85 -1.06 -10.08 -35.40
CA CYS A 85 0.16 -10.55 -34.74
C CYS A 85 -0.13 -11.56 -33.63
N ILE A 86 -1.14 -11.29 -32.79
CA ILE A 86 -1.54 -12.16 -31.67
C ILE A 86 -2.10 -13.49 -32.19
N PHE A 87 -3.04 -13.45 -33.14
CA PHE A 87 -3.69 -14.64 -33.69
C PHE A 87 -2.71 -15.55 -34.45
N LEU A 88 -1.72 -14.97 -35.14
CA LEU A 88 -0.70 -15.76 -35.85
C LEU A 88 0.19 -16.57 -34.91
N VAL A 89 0.51 -16.03 -33.72
CA VAL A 89 1.41 -16.72 -32.78
C VAL A 89 0.69 -17.62 -31.78
N SER A 90 -0.61 -17.40 -31.54
CA SER A 90 -1.41 -18.26 -30.65
C SER A 90 -1.58 -19.65 -31.24
N LYS A 91 -1.13 -20.69 -30.52
CA LYS A 91 -1.29 -22.11 -30.93
C LYS A 91 -2.71 -22.65 -30.84
N SER A 92 -3.58 -21.99 -30.08
CA SER A 92 -5.00 -22.30 -29.89
C SER A 92 -5.83 -21.18 -30.53
N GLY A 93 -7.03 -21.50 -31.04
CA GLY A 93 -7.96 -20.57 -31.70
C GLY A 93 -8.48 -19.44 -30.81
N LEU A 94 -7.57 -18.62 -30.31
CA LEU A 94 -7.77 -17.51 -29.40
C LEU A 94 -8.67 -16.51 -30.08
N VAL A 95 -9.84 -16.26 -29.52
CA VAL A 95 -10.82 -15.33 -30.07
C VAL A 95 -10.81 -14.03 -29.30
N VAL A 96 -11.40 -12.98 -29.89
CA VAL A 96 -11.55 -11.66 -29.26
C VAL A 96 -12.09 -11.75 -27.82
N LYS A 97 -13.02 -12.69 -27.57
CA LYS A 97 -13.59 -12.93 -26.23
C LYS A 97 -12.55 -13.36 -25.18
N ASP A 98 -11.46 -14.02 -25.60
CA ASP A 98 -10.39 -14.43 -24.70
C ASP A 98 -9.43 -13.27 -24.38
N LEU A 99 -9.36 -12.27 -25.27
CA LEU A 99 -8.48 -11.09 -25.13
C LEU A 99 -9.12 -9.97 -24.31
N SER A 100 -10.43 -9.80 -24.41
CA SER A 100 -11.16 -8.71 -23.73
C SER A 100 -10.88 -8.66 -22.22
N PRO A 101 -10.92 -9.78 -21.45
CA PRO A 101 -10.61 -9.74 -20.02
C PRO A 101 -9.15 -9.40 -19.71
N TRP A 102 -8.20 -9.78 -20.56
CA TRP A 102 -6.80 -9.39 -20.39
C TRP A 102 -6.64 -7.88 -20.51
N ILE A 103 -7.27 -7.29 -21.53
CA ILE A 103 -7.23 -5.86 -21.78
C ILE A 103 -7.98 -5.10 -20.70
N ALA A 104 -9.19 -5.53 -20.33
CA ALA A 104 -9.96 -4.95 -19.23
C ALA A 104 -9.14 -4.94 -17.93
N SER A 105 -8.43 -6.03 -17.64
CA SER A 105 -7.50 -6.11 -16.51
C SER A 105 -6.38 -5.07 -16.59
N MET A 106 -5.70 -4.93 -17.75
CA MET A 106 -4.65 -3.93 -17.97
C MET A 106 -5.17 -2.48 -17.90
N LEU A 107 -6.45 -2.25 -18.22
CA LEU A 107 -7.10 -0.94 -18.14
C LEU A 107 -7.65 -0.61 -16.75
N ALA A 108 -7.82 -1.63 -15.89
CA ALA A 108 -8.41 -1.44 -14.57
C ALA A 108 -7.58 -0.47 -13.71
N PRO A 109 -8.19 0.42 -12.91
CA PRO A 109 -7.47 1.41 -12.12
C PRO A 109 -6.88 0.87 -10.80
N SER A 110 -7.21 -0.36 -10.39
CA SER A 110 -6.74 -0.98 -9.15
C SER A 110 -6.32 -2.45 -9.36
N VAL A 111 -5.60 -3.02 -8.39
CA VAL A 111 -5.23 -4.45 -8.40
C VAL A 111 -6.46 -5.33 -8.25
N SER A 112 -7.35 -5.01 -7.29
CA SER A 112 -8.59 -5.77 -7.07
C SER A 112 -9.44 -5.90 -8.33
N GLN A 113 -9.71 -4.79 -9.01
CA GLN A 113 -10.49 -4.82 -10.26
C GLN A 113 -9.76 -5.59 -11.36
N ALA A 114 -8.44 -5.40 -11.50
CA ALA A 114 -7.66 -6.16 -12.46
C ALA A 114 -7.73 -7.68 -12.23
N CYS A 115 -7.75 -8.12 -10.97
CA CYS A 115 -7.89 -9.54 -10.63
C CYS A 115 -9.32 -10.05 -10.86
N GLN A 116 -10.34 -9.22 -10.62
CA GLN A 116 -11.75 -9.57 -10.89
C GLN A 116 -11.99 -9.87 -12.37
N GLU A 117 -11.44 -9.06 -13.28
CA GLU A 117 -11.51 -9.31 -14.73
C GLU A 117 -10.89 -10.66 -15.13
N LEU A 118 -9.94 -11.16 -14.34
CA LEU A 118 -9.22 -12.41 -14.63
C LEU A 118 -9.75 -13.63 -13.85
N ALA A 119 -10.73 -13.46 -12.96
CA ALA A 119 -11.10 -14.47 -11.96
C ALA A 119 -11.49 -15.84 -12.55
N ASN A 120 -12.10 -15.84 -13.73
CA ASN A 120 -12.58 -17.05 -14.40
C ASN A 120 -11.59 -17.65 -15.42
N LEU A 121 -10.38 -17.09 -15.52
CA LEU A 121 -9.39 -17.51 -16.50
C LEU A 121 -8.37 -18.48 -15.89
N SER A 122 -8.12 -19.58 -16.60
CA SER A 122 -7.12 -20.59 -16.23
C SER A 122 -5.75 -20.32 -16.85
N ASN A 123 -5.70 -19.70 -18.03
CA ASN A 123 -4.47 -19.44 -18.77
C ASN A 123 -4.26 -17.94 -18.96
N ILE A 124 -3.47 -17.34 -18.06
CA ILE A 124 -3.18 -15.91 -18.06
C ILE A 124 -1.73 -15.70 -18.52
N PRO A 125 -1.47 -14.91 -19.57
CA PRO A 125 -0.11 -14.62 -20.02
C PRO A 125 0.74 -13.95 -18.94
N ALA A 126 2.05 -14.24 -18.97
CA ALA A 126 3.00 -13.67 -18.02
C ALA A 126 3.03 -12.12 -18.03
N PHE A 127 2.85 -11.48 -19.20
CA PHE A 127 2.86 -10.02 -19.27
C PHE A 127 1.64 -9.38 -18.56
N VAL A 128 0.48 -10.03 -18.58
CA VAL A 128 -0.74 -9.56 -17.89
C VAL A 128 -0.57 -9.67 -16.38
N THR A 129 -0.07 -10.82 -15.89
CA THR A 129 0.20 -10.99 -14.45
C THR A 129 1.30 -10.04 -13.97
N CYS A 130 2.36 -9.85 -14.76
CA CYS A 130 3.45 -8.92 -14.42
C CYS A 130 2.99 -7.46 -14.38
N ASP A 131 2.04 -7.06 -15.21
CA ASP A 131 1.42 -5.74 -15.12
C ASP A 131 0.82 -5.53 -13.72
N ILE A 132 -0.03 -6.45 -13.26
CA ILE A 132 -0.66 -6.38 -11.94
C ILE A 132 0.37 -6.35 -10.80
N LEU A 133 1.41 -7.18 -10.87
CA LEU A 133 2.45 -7.27 -9.83
C LEU A 133 3.32 -6.01 -9.71
N ARG A 134 3.34 -5.15 -10.75
CA ARG A 134 4.07 -3.88 -10.75
C ARG A 134 3.20 -2.68 -10.39
N ARG A 135 1.89 -2.86 -10.21
CA ARG A 135 0.98 -1.80 -9.77
C ARG A 135 1.23 -1.40 -8.32
N THR A 136 0.78 -0.20 -7.98
CA THR A 136 0.70 0.28 -6.60
C THR A 136 -0.60 -0.23 -5.98
N PRO A 137 -0.57 -1.12 -4.97
CA PRO A 137 -1.75 -1.53 -4.25
C PRO A 137 -2.33 -0.34 -3.47
N LEU A 138 -3.65 -0.19 -3.49
CA LEU A 138 -4.36 0.88 -2.80
C LEU A 138 -4.84 0.46 -1.41
N SER A 139 -4.73 -0.83 -1.10
CA SER A 139 -5.16 -1.43 0.16
C SER A 139 -4.29 -2.64 0.52
N GLN A 140 -4.42 -3.12 1.75
CA GLN A 140 -3.80 -4.38 2.18
C GLN A 140 -4.30 -5.58 1.37
N ASN A 141 -5.58 -5.58 0.97
CA ASN A 141 -6.15 -6.65 0.14
C ASN A 141 -5.56 -6.68 -1.26
N ASP A 142 -5.30 -5.51 -1.86
CA ASP A 142 -4.58 -5.43 -3.14
C ASP A 142 -3.18 -6.05 -3.04
N LEU A 143 -2.45 -5.80 -1.94
CA LEU A 143 -1.15 -6.45 -1.71
C LEU A 143 -1.30 -7.98 -1.65
N TYR A 144 -2.30 -8.47 -0.93
CA TYR A 144 -2.51 -9.91 -0.81
C TYR A 144 -2.83 -10.56 -2.16
N LEU A 145 -3.64 -9.92 -3.00
CA LEU A 145 -3.88 -10.38 -4.37
C LEU A 145 -2.57 -10.44 -5.19
N GLN A 146 -1.67 -9.46 -5.02
CA GLN A 146 -0.34 -9.51 -5.66
C GLN A 146 0.50 -10.68 -5.15
N LEU A 147 0.48 -10.97 -3.84
CA LEU A 147 1.21 -12.11 -3.27
C LEU A 147 0.68 -13.44 -3.80
N ASP A 148 -0.63 -13.60 -3.91
CA ASP A 148 -1.25 -14.81 -4.46
C ASP A 148 -0.93 -15.01 -5.93
N LEU A 149 -1.02 -13.92 -6.72
CA LEU A 149 -0.61 -13.94 -8.12
C LEU A 149 0.85 -14.34 -8.28
N TRP A 150 1.75 -13.79 -7.45
CA TRP A 150 3.15 -14.20 -7.47
C TRP A 150 3.31 -15.68 -7.16
N ASN A 151 2.73 -16.17 -6.05
CA ASN A 151 2.86 -17.56 -5.65
C ASN A 151 2.32 -18.54 -6.71
N LYS A 152 1.21 -18.17 -7.38
CA LYS A 152 0.58 -18.98 -8.43
C LYS A 152 1.32 -18.95 -9.76
N PHE A 153 1.88 -17.80 -10.14
CA PHE A 153 2.43 -17.57 -11.49
C PHE A 153 3.95 -17.33 -11.54
N GLN A 154 4.68 -17.39 -10.42
CA GLN A 154 6.14 -17.19 -10.39
C GLN A 154 6.88 -18.08 -11.38
N GLU A 155 6.43 -19.31 -11.60
CA GLU A 155 7.04 -20.23 -12.57
C GLU A 155 6.86 -19.75 -14.02
N SER A 156 5.64 -19.39 -14.42
CA SER A 156 5.38 -18.93 -15.79
C SER A 156 6.07 -17.59 -16.07
N ILE A 157 6.09 -16.69 -15.08
CA ILE A 157 6.77 -15.40 -15.14
C ILE A 157 8.29 -15.61 -15.28
N ALA A 158 8.89 -16.41 -14.42
CA ALA A 158 10.33 -16.62 -14.45
C ALA A 158 10.77 -17.31 -15.74
N LYS A 159 10.01 -18.28 -16.26
CA LYS A 159 10.28 -18.89 -17.58
C LYS A 159 10.20 -17.87 -18.71
N ALA A 160 9.20 -17.00 -18.70
CA ALA A 160 9.03 -15.97 -19.73
C ALA A 160 10.17 -14.92 -19.72
N TYR A 161 10.67 -14.57 -18.54
CA TYR A 161 11.58 -13.44 -18.33
C TYR A 161 12.94 -13.80 -17.73
N HIS A 162 13.39 -15.05 -17.76
CA HIS A 162 14.68 -15.49 -17.19
C HIS A 162 15.91 -14.72 -17.72
N GLU A 163 15.85 -14.23 -18.97
CA GLU A 163 16.88 -13.38 -19.59
C GLU A 163 16.77 -11.90 -19.17
N LYS A 164 15.60 -11.46 -18.69
CA LYS A 164 15.33 -10.07 -18.26
C LYS A 164 15.37 -9.97 -16.74
N THR A 165 16.54 -10.20 -16.15
CA THR A 165 16.71 -10.21 -14.67
C THR A 165 16.23 -8.91 -14.02
N SER A 166 16.55 -7.75 -14.60
CA SER A 166 16.11 -6.43 -14.11
C SER A 166 14.59 -6.32 -13.99
N PHE A 167 13.84 -6.93 -14.90
CA PHE A 167 12.38 -6.95 -14.86
C PHE A 167 11.86 -7.74 -13.65
N ILE A 168 12.37 -8.96 -13.42
CA ILE A 168 11.99 -9.78 -12.27
C ILE A 168 12.41 -9.10 -10.95
N THR A 169 13.62 -8.54 -10.87
CA THR A 169 14.07 -7.81 -9.68
C THR A 169 13.16 -6.61 -9.36
N SER A 170 12.60 -5.93 -10.37
CA SER A 170 11.67 -4.82 -10.17
C SER A 170 10.35 -5.29 -9.54
N ILE A 171 9.83 -6.46 -9.93
CA ILE A 171 8.63 -7.08 -9.35
C ILE A 171 8.89 -7.43 -7.89
N VAL A 172 10.00 -8.12 -7.61
CA VAL A 172 10.37 -8.50 -6.23
C VAL A 172 10.52 -7.27 -5.34
N LYS A 173 11.19 -6.21 -5.82
CA LYS A 173 11.32 -4.93 -5.09
C LYS A 173 9.97 -4.26 -4.85
N ASN A 174 9.07 -4.26 -5.83
CA ASN A 174 7.74 -3.66 -5.71
C ASN A 174 6.91 -4.36 -4.61
N ILE A 175 6.79 -5.68 -4.68
CA ILE A 175 6.04 -6.47 -3.68
C ILE A 175 6.70 -6.33 -2.30
N THR A 176 8.04 -6.41 -2.22
CA THR A 176 8.79 -6.19 -0.98
C THR A 176 8.48 -4.84 -0.35
N PHE A 177 8.50 -3.77 -1.14
CA PHE A 177 8.15 -2.43 -0.69
C PHE A 177 6.75 -2.40 -0.07
N TYR A 178 5.75 -2.94 -0.76
CA TYR A 178 4.38 -2.91 -0.27
C TYR A 178 4.11 -3.88 0.89
N CYS A 179 4.79 -5.02 0.98
CA CYS A 179 4.80 -5.82 2.20
C CYS A 179 5.27 -4.98 3.39
N VAL A 180 6.38 -4.27 3.26
CA VAL A 180 6.88 -3.41 4.35
C VAL A 180 5.90 -2.28 4.70
N GLN A 181 5.20 -1.70 3.72
CA GLN A 181 4.27 -0.58 3.96
C GLN A 181 2.91 -1.00 4.52
N PHE A 182 2.32 -2.11 4.05
CA PHE A 182 0.97 -2.54 4.40
C PHE A 182 0.92 -3.67 5.42
N ASP A 183 1.79 -4.68 5.28
CA ASP A 183 1.80 -5.84 6.18
C ASP A 183 3.19 -6.52 6.23
N PRO A 184 4.05 -6.10 7.18
CA PRO A 184 5.37 -6.69 7.36
C PRO A 184 5.34 -8.18 7.70
N TYR A 185 4.23 -8.73 8.23
CA TYR A 185 4.16 -10.14 8.64
C TYR A 185 4.20 -11.11 7.45
N LYS A 186 3.79 -10.68 6.26
CA LYS A 186 3.88 -11.48 5.03
C LYS A 186 5.27 -11.49 4.40
N LEU A 187 6.13 -10.53 4.78
CA LEU A 187 7.44 -10.33 4.15
C LEU A 187 8.37 -11.56 4.29
N PRO A 188 8.56 -12.19 5.47
CA PRO A 188 9.47 -13.33 5.61
C PRO A 188 9.07 -14.51 4.72
N GLN A 189 7.76 -14.80 4.64
CA GLN A 189 7.23 -15.88 3.82
C GLN A 189 7.45 -15.57 2.34
N PHE A 190 7.09 -14.36 1.88
CA PHE A 190 7.30 -13.94 0.51
C PHE A 190 8.77 -14.05 0.08
N ILE A 191 9.70 -13.55 0.90
CA ILE A 191 11.13 -13.61 0.62
C ILE A 191 11.63 -15.06 0.61
N SER A 192 11.21 -15.89 1.59
CA SER A 192 11.61 -17.31 1.64
C SER A 192 11.17 -18.07 0.39
N CYS A 193 9.89 -18.00 0.03
CA CYS A 193 9.36 -18.68 -1.15
C CYS A 193 10.03 -18.19 -2.44
N THR A 194 10.25 -16.87 -2.57
CA THR A 194 10.91 -16.28 -3.74
C THR A 194 12.37 -16.72 -3.87
N VAL A 195 13.12 -16.73 -2.76
CA VAL A 195 14.52 -17.16 -2.74
C VAL A 195 14.64 -18.64 -3.05
N GLU A 196 13.82 -19.48 -2.41
CA GLU A 196 13.79 -20.92 -2.64
C GLU A 196 13.48 -21.24 -4.10
N PHE A 197 12.47 -20.60 -4.69
CA PHE A 197 12.10 -20.80 -6.08
C PHE A 197 13.20 -20.36 -7.06
N LEU A 198 13.69 -19.12 -6.95
CA LEU A 198 14.68 -18.56 -7.89
C LEU A 198 16.08 -19.19 -7.72
N SER A 199 16.37 -19.80 -6.58
CA SER A 199 17.63 -20.54 -6.34
C SER A 199 17.53 -22.02 -6.71
N SER A 200 16.32 -22.53 -6.97
CA SER A 200 16.09 -23.96 -7.17
C SER A 200 16.70 -24.45 -8.49
N LYS A 201 17.58 -25.46 -8.37
CA LYS A 201 18.14 -26.20 -9.51
C LYS A 201 17.15 -27.17 -10.14
N ASN A 202 16.03 -27.45 -9.46
CA ASN A 202 15.04 -28.45 -9.88
C ASN A 202 14.07 -27.93 -10.96
N SER A 203 14.08 -26.62 -11.24
CA SER A 203 13.18 -25.97 -12.19
C SER A 203 13.55 -26.21 -13.67
N GLY A 204 14.76 -26.75 -13.94
CA GLY A 204 15.32 -26.87 -15.29
C GLY A 204 15.81 -25.55 -15.89
N TYR A 205 15.71 -24.44 -15.16
CA TYR A 205 16.20 -23.11 -15.56
C TYR A 205 17.22 -22.59 -14.54
N VAL A 206 18.27 -21.94 -15.03
CA VAL A 206 19.23 -21.23 -14.17
C VAL A 206 18.86 -19.75 -14.15
N PHE A 207 18.21 -19.32 -13.07
CA PHE A 207 17.84 -17.92 -12.89
C PHE A 207 19.04 -17.13 -12.33
N LYS A 208 19.50 -16.12 -13.08
CA LYS A 208 20.56 -15.19 -12.62
C LYS A 208 20.00 -13.97 -11.88
N VAL A 209 18.81 -14.09 -11.30
CA VAL A 209 18.10 -12.97 -10.65
C VAL A 209 18.68 -12.66 -9.27
N LEU A 210 19.03 -13.71 -8.51
CA LEU A 210 19.56 -13.58 -7.14
C LEU A 210 21.09 -13.55 -7.16
N ASP A 211 21.67 -12.55 -7.80
CA ASP A 211 23.10 -12.32 -7.66
C ASP A 211 23.41 -11.63 -6.31
N LYS A 212 24.72 -11.56 -5.99
CA LYS A 212 25.20 -10.97 -4.74
C LYS A 212 24.84 -9.49 -4.64
N GLU A 213 24.87 -8.75 -5.74
CA GLU A 213 24.63 -7.30 -5.77
C GLU A 213 23.15 -7.00 -5.48
N PHE A 214 22.24 -7.68 -6.18
CA PHE A 214 20.80 -7.56 -5.97
C PHE A 214 20.40 -8.00 -4.56
N THR A 215 20.97 -9.10 -4.04
CA THR A 215 20.64 -9.59 -2.70
C THR A 215 21.08 -8.61 -1.62
N ASN A 216 22.29 -8.05 -1.68
CA ASN A 216 22.74 -6.99 -0.78
C ASN A 216 21.88 -5.72 -0.91
N SER A 217 21.53 -5.34 -2.15
CA SER A 217 20.63 -4.21 -2.42
C SER A 217 19.26 -4.43 -1.79
N LEU A 218 18.72 -5.65 -1.85
CA LEU A 218 17.42 -5.99 -1.28
C LEU A 218 17.44 -5.98 0.25
N ILE A 219 18.48 -6.53 0.88
CA ILE A 219 18.69 -6.47 2.34
C ILE A 219 18.63 -5.01 2.82
N TYR A 220 19.38 -4.12 2.17
CA TYR A 220 19.36 -2.70 2.46
C TYR A 220 17.99 -2.05 2.20
N SER A 221 17.39 -2.36 1.04
CA SER A 221 16.12 -1.77 0.62
C SER A 221 15.00 -2.08 1.61
N ILE A 222 14.92 -3.32 2.13
CA ILE A 222 13.92 -3.71 3.12
C ILE A 222 14.01 -2.81 4.37
N ALA A 223 15.21 -2.62 4.93
CA ALA A 223 15.40 -1.76 6.10
C ALA A 223 15.07 -0.30 5.79
N PHE A 224 15.49 0.19 4.61
CA PHE A 224 15.21 1.56 4.19
C PHE A 224 13.70 1.81 3.96
N TYR A 225 12.98 0.85 3.37
CA TYR A 225 11.52 0.91 3.23
C TYR A 225 10.83 0.93 4.59
N PHE A 226 11.37 0.22 5.58
CA PHE A 226 10.81 0.21 6.93
C PHE A 226 11.02 1.57 7.64
N ILE A 227 12.09 2.30 7.33
CA ILE A 227 12.25 3.69 7.79
C ILE A 227 11.17 4.61 7.20
N GLN A 228 10.78 4.37 5.94
CA GLN A 228 9.74 5.15 5.27
C GLN A 228 8.35 4.86 5.83
N ALA A 229 8.11 3.63 6.28
CA ALA A 229 6.80 3.18 6.76
C ALA A 229 6.25 4.04 7.90
N SER A 230 4.92 4.24 7.87
CA SER A 230 4.18 5.04 8.84
C SER A 230 3.93 4.29 10.16
N LEU A 231 3.81 2.95 10.11
CA LEU A 231 3.55 2.10 11.26
C LEU A 231 4.84 1.33 11.61
N LYS A 232 5.51 1.78 12.66
CA LYS A 232 6.72 1.15 13.17
C LYS A 232 6.42 0.54 14.53
N ASN A 233 6.47 -0.78 14.60
CA ASN A 233 6.37 -1.50 15.85
C ASN A 233 7.50 -2.54 15.92
N HIS A 234 7.76 -3.01 17.13
CA HIS A 234 8.79 -4.01 17.40
C HIS A 234 8.56 -5.29 16.59
N ASP A 235 7.31 -5.76 16.50
CA ASP A 235 6.96 -7.00 15.78
C ASP A 235 7.20 -6.90 14.26
N GLY A 236 6.89 -5.76 13.66
CA GLY A 236 7.17 -5.46 12.26
C GLY A 236 8.68 -5.41 11.99
N ALA A 237 9.46 -4.82 12.91
CA ALA A 237 10.92 -4.84 12.82
C ALA A 237 11.49 -6.26 12.88
N MET A 238 10.94 -7.12 13.75
CA MET A 238 11.31 -8.53 13.80
C MET A 238 10.98 -9.28 12.51
N CYS A 239 9.88 -8.95 11.83
CA CYS A 239 9.56 -9.52 10.52
C CYS A 239 10.57 -9.07 9.45
N VAL A 240 10.97 -7.79 9.46
CA VAL A 240 12.04 -7.29 8.60
C VAL A 240 13.36 -8.05 8.82
N ILE A 241 13.76 -8.23 10.08
CA ILE A 241 14.99 -8.96 10.44
C ILE A 241 14.92 -10.40 9.94
N ARG A 242 13.81 -11.12 10.18
CA ARG A 242 13.61 -12.50 9.69
C ARG A 242 13.71 -12.61 8.17
N ALA A 243 13.18 -11.63 7.44
CA ALA A 243 13.31 -11.59 5.98
C ALA A 243 14.76 -11.35 5.55
N GLN A 244 15.49 -10.45 6.22
CA GLN A 244 16.92 -10.24 5.97
C GLN A 244 17.76 -11.47 6.30
N GLU A 245 17.44 -12.23 7.37
CA GLU A 245 18.15 -13.47 7.71
C GLU A 245 18.12 -14.48 6.57
N VAL A 246 16.99 -14.63 5.88
CA VAL A 246 16.86 -15.50 4.70
C VAL A 246 17.82 -15.07 3.59
N LEU A 247 17.87 -13.76 3.31
CA LEU A 247 18.75 -13.19 2.27
C LEU A 247 20.24 -13.29 2.65
N VAL A 248 20.58 -13.06 3.92
CA VAL A 248 21.94 -13.20 4.45
C VAL A 248 22.41 -14.65 4.37
N LYS A 249 21.53 -15.63 4.70
CA LYS A 249 21.82 -17.06 4.52
C LYS A 249 22.08 -17.41 3.05
N HIS A 250 21.34 -16.81 2.12
CA HIS A 250 21.52 -17.01 0.69
C HIS A 250 22.85 -16.43 0.17
N VAL A 251 23.16 -15.16 0.50
CA VAL A 251 24.39 -14.51 0.01
C VAL A 251 25.64 -15.04 0.72
N THR A 252 25.50 -15.51 1.97
CA THR A 252 26.55 -15.90 2.93
C THR A 252 27.40 -14.73 3.44
N HIS A 253 27.89 -14.81 4.68
CA HIS A 253 28.64 -13.74 5.34
C HIS A 253 29.83 -13.19 4.52
N PRO A 254 30.67 -14.00 3.84
CA PRO A 254 31.79 -13.50 3.07
C PRO A 254 31.42 -12.60 1.88
N ASN A 255 30.17 -12.69 1.38
CA ASN A 255 29.69 -11.92 0.25
C ASN A 255 28.75 -10.77 0.67
N LEU A 256 28.59 -10.54 1.98
CA LEU A 256 27.84 -9.42 2.50
C LEU A 256 28.70 -8.16 2.36
N ASN A 257 28.31 -7.26 1.45
CA ASN A 257 29.03 -6.01 1.22
C ASN A 257 28.57 -4.93 2.22
N GLN A 258 29.22 -3.76 2.19
CA GLN A 258 28.88 -2.66 3.11
C GLN A 258 27.41 -2.25 3.02
N GLN A 259 26.81 -2.25 1.82
CA GLN A 259 25.40 -1.92 1.62
C GLN A 259 24.48 -2.89 2.37
N GLY A 260 24.64 -4.19 2.17
CA GLY A 260 23.86 -5.21 2.87
C GLY A 260 24.08 -5.17 4.38
N PHE A 261 25.33 -4.99 4.82
CA PHE A 261 25.67 -4.88 6.24
C PHE A 261 24.99 -3.69 6.91
N MET A 262 25.01 -2.50 6.28
CA MET A 262 24.31 -1.32 6.79
C MET A 262 22.80 -1.53 6.87
N GLY A 263 22.22 -2.28 5.92
CA GLY A 263 20.82 -2.68 5.97
C GLY A 263 20.46 -3.49 7.24
N VAL A 264 21.34 -4.40 7.65
CA VAL A 264 21.17 -5.19 8.88
C VAL A 264 21.29 -4.31 10.12
N VAL A 265 22.30 -3.43 10.18
CA VAL A 265 22.48 -2.46 11.28
C VAL A 265 21.22 -1.62 11.47
N MET A 266 20.66 -1.10 10.38
CA MET A 266 19.47 -0.25 10.41
C MET A 266 18.24 -1.00 10.93
N ALA A 267 18.05 -2.27 10.55
CA ALA A 267 16.94 -3.08 11.03
C ALA A 267 17.06 -3.42 12.52
N ILE A 268 18.26 -3.81 12.98
CA ILE A 268 18.53 -4.18 14.37
C ILE A 268 18.31 -2.99 15.32
N ASN A 269 18.53 -1.76 14.85
CA ASN A 269 18.33 -0.56 15.68
C ASN A 269 16.91 -0.45 16.27
N TYR A 270 15.89 -0.97 15.58
CA TYR A 270 14.51 -0.98 16.08
C TYR A 270 14.25 -1.98 17.21
N VAL A 271 15.16 -2.94 17.41
CA VAL A 271 15.05 -4.01 18.42
C VAL A 271 16.06 -3.78 19.55
N SER A 272 17.28 -3.34 19.21
CA SER A 272 18.34 -3.06 20.17
C SER A 272 19.32 -2.03 19.61
N GLU A 273 19.22 -0.80 20.12
CA GLU A 273 20.11 0.31 19.74
C GLU A 273 21.58 -0.01 20.08
N GLU A 274 21.84 -0.58 21.25
CA GLU A 274 23.19 -0.96 21.69
C GLU A 274 23.85 -1.95 20.72
N LYS A 275 23.12 -2.98 20.28
CA LYS A 275 23.64 -3.96 19.31
C LYS A 275 23.88 -3.31 17.95
N ALA A 276 22.98 -2.44 17.49
CA ALA A 276 23.17 -1.73 16.23
C ALA A 276 24.41 -0.83 16.26
N GLN A 277 24.67 -0.16 17.38
CA GLN A 277 25.83 0.70 17.55
C GLN A 277 27.14 -0.10 17.56
N ARG A 278 27.19 -1.23 18.28
CA ARG A 278 28.33 -2.15 18.24
C ARG A 278 28.58 -2.69 16.82
N LEU A 279 27.53 -3.04 16.08
CA LEU A 279 27.67 -3.50 14.70
C LEU A 279 28.18 -2.40 13.76
N LEU A 280 27.75 -1.15 13.97
CA LEU A 280 28.26 -0.01 13.23
C LEU A 280 29.77 0.20 13.48
N GLU A 281 30.23 0.04 14.72
CA GLU A 281 31.66 0.08 15.07
C GLU A 281 32.44 -1.07 14.41
N VAL A 282 31.91 -2.29 14.43
CA VAL A 282 32.54 -3.43 13.72
C VAL A 282 32.65 -3.17 12.22
N SER A 283 31.67 -2.49 11.63
CA SER A 283 31.68 -2.15 10.21
C SER A 283 32.83 -1.21 9.83
N HIS A 284 33.27 -0.34 10.74
CA HIS A 284 34.45 0.51 10.51
C HIS A 284 35.74 -0.29 10.34
N LEU A 285 35.84 -1.45 11.00
CA LEU A 285 37.00 -2.33 10.91
C LEU A 285 36.98 -3.14 9.60
N HIS A 286 35.79 -3.55 9.14
CA HIS A 286 35.62 -4.39 7.96
C HIS A 286 35.56 -3.60 6.64
N PHE A 287 35.06 -2.37 6.67
CA PHE A 287 34.89 -1.52 5.48
C PHE A 287 35.57 -0.16 5.70
N PRO A 288 36.81 0.02 5.22
CA PRO A 288 37.59 1.24 5.45
C PRO A 288 36.96 2.49 4.82
N GLU A 289 36.34 2.34 3.66
CA GLU A 289 35.69 3.44 2.95
C GLU A 289 34.28 3.70 3.47
N ARG A 290 33.94 4.98 3.70
CA ARG A 290 32.62 5.40 4.18
C ARG A 290 31.71 5.73 3.00
N SER A 291 30.93 4.75 2.53
CA SER A 291 29.93 4.99 1.49
C SER A 291 28.73 5.80 1.99
N SER A 292 27.85 6.21 1.07
CA SER A 292 26.57 6.84 1.41
C SER A 292 25.70 5.99 2.33
N TYR A 293 25.74 4.65 2.20
CA TYR A 293 25.00 3.72 3.05
C TYR A 293 25.47 3.76 4.49
N PHE A 294 26.78 3.93 4.70
CA PHE A 294 27.37 4.06 6.03
C PHE A 294 26.83 5.31 6.74
N HIS A 295 26.89 6.47 6.08
CA HIS A 295 26.38 7.72 6.65
C HIS A 295 24.88 7.65 6.93
N LEU A 296 24.10 7.00 6.06
CA LEU A 296 22.66 6.78 6.28
C LEU A 296 22.40 5.95 7.54
N ALA A 297 23.13 4.84 7.73
CA ALA A 297 23.03 4.03 8.94
C ALA A 297 23.47 4.81 10.19
N GLN A 298 24.54 5.60 10.11
CA GLN A 298 25.04 6.42 11.21
C GLN A 298 24.02 7.48 11.67
N ILE A 299 23.38 8.18 10.72
CA ILE A 299 22.28 9.11 11.02
C ILE A 299 21.11 8.34 11.68
N HIS A 300 20.79 7.14 11.19
CA HIS A 300 19.67 6.36 11.71
C HIS A 300 19.87 5.83 13.14
N VAL A 301 21.09 5.42 13.47
CA VAL A 301 21.44 4.83 14.79
C VAL A 301 21.70 5.91 15.85
N SER A 302 21.90 7.17 15.46
CA SER A 302 22.19 8.28 16.40
C SER A 302 21.17 8.38 17.55
N SER A 303 21.60 8.27 18.81
CA SER A 303 20.69 8.28 19.97
C SER A 303 20.46 9.68 20.55
N THR A 304 21.40 10.61 20.31
CA THR A 304 21.36 11.98 20.86
C THR A 304 21.22 13.04 19.77
N PRO A 305 20.67 14.24 20.08
CA PRO A 305 20.58 15.35 19.13
C PRO A 305 21.94 15.76 18.56
N GLU A 306 22.98 15.78 19.39
CA GLU A 306 24.34 16.19 19.02
C GLU A 306 24.96 15.18 18.03
N GLN A 307 24.83 13.88 18.33
CA GLN A 307 25.28 12.83 17.42
C GLN A 307 24.52 12.86 16.09
N LEU A 308 23.21 13.10 16.13
CA LEU A 308 22.39 13.17 14.92
C LEU A 308 22.84 14.33 14.03
N LEU A 309 23.04 15.52 14.60
CA LEU A 309 23.51 16.69 13.85
C LEU A 309 24.92 16.48 13.30
N HIS A 310 25.83 15.93 14.11
CA HIS A 310 27.19 15.64 13.67
C HIS A 310 27.21 14.64 12.51
N SER A 311 26.49 13.52 12.65
CA SER A 311 26.40 12.47 11.62
C SER A 311 25.76 12.98 10.34
N PHE A 312 24.69 13.78 10.46
CA PHE A 312 24.04 14.40 9.30
C PHE A 312 24.96 15.39 8.58
N ASN A 313 25.62 16.28 9.31
CA ASN A 313 26.52 17.27 8.72
C ASN A 313 27.72 16.59 8.05
N SER A 314 28.29 15.55 8.67
CA SER A 314 29.36 14.75 8.07
C SER A 314 28.92 14.08 6.76
N GLY A 315 27.74 13.47 6.75
CA GLY A 315 27.19 12.85 5.53
C GLY A 315 26.91 13.87 4.43
N MET A 316 26.31 15.01 4.77
CA MET A 316 25.97 16.07 3.84
C MET A 316 27.19 16.81 3.29
N ALA A 317 28.31 16.85 4.01
CA ALA A 317 29.57 17.40 3.50
C ALA A 317 30.12 16.55 2.33
N GLN A 318 29.94 15.23 2.36
CA GLN A 318 30.40 14.31 1.32
C GLN A 318 29.34 14.10 0.22
N TYR A 319 28.06 14.11 0.58
CA TYR A 319 26.93 13.82 -0.31
C TYR A 319 25.85 14.91 -0.24
N PRO A 320 26.15 16.15 -0.68
CA PRO A 320 25.28 17.32 -0.49
C PRO A 320 23.91 17.23 -1.19
N HIS A 321 23.79 16.35 -2.18
CA HIS A 321 22.57 16.15 -2.99
C HIS A 321 21.76 14.91 -2.58
N SER A 322 22.11 14.26 -1.47
CA SER A 322 21.44 13.02 -1.03
C SER A 322 20.07 13.29 -0.38
N ALA A 323 19.00 13.07 -1.14
CA ALA A 323 17.62 13.11 -0.62
C ALA A 323 17.36 12.04 0.46
N SER A 324 18.02 10.89 0.35
CA SER A 324 17.90 9.81 1.34
C SER A 324 18.45 10.23 2.70
N MET A 325 19.53 11.03 2.75
CA MET A 325 20.08 11.52 4.02
C MET A 325 19.13 12.48 4.71
N TRP A 326 18.53 13.40 3.93
CA TRP A 326 17.47 14.27 4.44
C TRP A 326 16.29 13.49 4.99
N LEU A 327 15.83 12.46 4.27
CA LEU A 327 14.74 11.62 4.71
C LEU A 327 15.05 10.92 6.03
N VAL A 328 16.21 10.25 6.15
CA VAL A 328 16.61 9.55 7.38
C VAL A 328 16.77 10.54 8.53
N PHE A 329 17.35 11.71 8.29
CA PHE A 329 17.50 12.77 9.28
C PHE A 329 16.15 13.27 9.81
N VAL A 330 15.22 13.63 8.92
CA VAL A 330 13.89 14.12 9.33
C VAL A 330 13.10 13.03 10.05
N LYS A 331 13.18 11.77 9.61
CA LYS A 331 12.57 10.63 10.31
C LYS A 331 13.18 10.40 11.69
N LYS A 332 14.50 10.57 11.84
CA LYS A 332 15.15 10.42 13.15
C LYS A 332 14.83 11.57 14.09
N LEU A 333 14.75 12.82 13.58
CA LEU A 333 14.22 13.94 14.35
C LEU A 333 12.80 13.67 14.85
N GLN A 334 11.94 13.08 14.02
CA GLN A 334 10.59 12.71 14.43
C GLN A 334 10.61 11.65 15.55
N SER A 335 11.44 10.60 15.44
CA SER A 335 11.51 9.56 16.48
C SER A 335 12.11 10.02 17.80
N LEU A 336 12.97 11.05 17.78
CA LEU A 336 13.50 11.68 18.99
C LEU A 336 12.56 12.77 19.53
N GLU A 337 11.35 12.92 18.96
CA GLU A 337 10.37 13.94 19.33
C GLU A 337 10.90 15.38 19.19
N LEU A 338 11.87 15.58 18.30
CA LEU A 338 12.52 16.86 18.05
C LEU A 338 11.90 17.60 16.86
N LEU A 339 10.94 17.03 16.15
CA LEU A 339 10.32 17.65 14.98
C LEU A 339 9.06 18.45 15.36
N SER A 340 9.24 19.70 15.78
CA SER A 340 8.13 20.65 16.02
C SER A 340 7.68 21.37 14.74
N GLU A 341 6.47 21.95 14.72
CA GLU A 341 5.94 22.75 13.60
C GLU A 341 6.95 23.82 13.14
N ARG A 342 7.55 24.57 14.07
CA ARG A 342 8.58 25.58 13.76
C ARG A 342 9.81 24.97 13.08
N ARG A 343 10.26 23.80 13.53
CA ARG A 343 11.41 23.11 12.92
C ARG A 343 11.03 22.53 11.56
N ALA A 344 9.81 22.03 11.39
CA ALA A 344 9.31 21.54 10.12
C ALA A 344 9.31 22.63 9.04
N HIS A 345 8.86 23.85 9.38
CA HIS A 345 8.95 25.01 8.48
C HIS A 345 10.39 25.37 8.14
N LYS A 346 11.28 25.48 9.13
CA LYS A 346 12.71 25.77 8.86
C LYS A 346 13.35 24.73 7.94
N LEU A 347 13.04 23.45 8.14
CA LEU A 347 13.56 22.36 7.31
C LEU A 347 12.97 22.41 5.90
N LEU A 348 11.68 22.74 5.77
CA LEU A 348 11.06 22.98 4.47
C LEU A 348 11.80 24.09 3.71
N ASP A 349 12.03 25.25 4.33
CA ASP A 349 12.72 26.38 3.69
C ASP A 349 14.13 25.99 3.23
N GLN A 350 14.87 25.25 4.07
CA GLN A 350 16.19 24.72 3.72
C GLN A 350 16.15 23.74 2.55
N LEU A 351 15.15 22.85 2.48
CA LEU A 351 14.98 21.93 1.35
C LEU A 351 14.60 22.70 0.07
N LEU A 352 13.69 23.66 0.16
CA LEU A 352 13.21 24.45 -0.97
C LEU A 352 14.31 25.34 -1.55
N SER A 353 15.19 25.91 -0.73
CA SER A 353 16.37 26.64 -1.21
C SER A 353 17.34 25.77 -2.02
N ARG A 354 17.32 24.44 -1.81
CA ARG A 354 18.18 23.47 -2.51
C ARG A 354 17.48 22.73 -3.64
N ARG A 355 16.24 23.12 -4.00
CA ARG A 355 15.38 22.38 -4.94
C ARG A 355 15.97 22.11 -6.32
N GLN A 356 16.92 22.94 -6.77
CA GLN A 356 17.58 22.77 -8.08
C GLN A 356 18.51 21.54 -8.12
N HIS A 357 19.01 21.11 -6.96
CA HIS A 357 20.00 20.03 -6.87
C HIS A 357 19.58 18.91 -5.92
N LEU A 358 18.36 18.97 -5.39
CA LEU A 358 17.84 18.00 -4.42
C LEU A 358 16.44 17.55 -4.82
N ILE A 359 16.27 16.23 -4.96
CA ILE A 359 14.96 15.64 -5.18
C ILE A 359 14.18 15.64 -3.87
N ILE A 360 13.22 16.54 -3.74
CA ILE A 360 12.29 16.54 -2.61
C ILE A 360 11.24 15.45 -2.86
N SER A 361 11.27 14.42 -2.02
CA SER A 361 10.35 13.28 -2.10
C SER A 361 9.05 13.54 -1.33
N LYS A 362 8.01 12.78 -1.67
CA LYS A 362 6.71 12.82 -0.99
C LYS A 362 6.84 12.46 0.49
N ASP A 363 7.73 11.54 0.84
CA ASP A 363 7.92 11.08 2.23
C ASP A 363 8.52 12.15 3.13
N ILE A 364 9.46 12.94 2.61
CA ILE A 364 10.03 14.09 3.34
C ILE A 364 8.92 15.09 3.63
N VAL A 365 8.19 15.51 2.60
CA VAL A 365 7.11 16.50 2.73
C VAL A 365 6.01 15.99 3.66
N SER A 366 5.60 14.73 3.53
CA SER A 366 4.60 14.10 4.40
C SER A 366 5.05 14.07 5.87
N THR A 367 6.32 13.77 6.12
CA THR A 367 6.88 13.75 7.50
C THR A 367 6.90 15.14 8.11
N LEU A 368 7.28 16.18 7.33
CA LEU A 368 7.24 17.56 7.79
C LEU A 368 5.79 18.04 8.03
N LEU A 369 4.87 17.70 7.13
CA LEU A 369 3.43 18.00 7.26
C LEU A 369 2.80 17.36 8.49
N HIS A 370 3.28 16.18 8.90
CA HIS A 370 2.76 15.51 10.09
C HIS A 370 2.91 16.39 11.34
N ALA A 371 4.05 17.07 11.47
CA ALA A 371 4.37 17.98 12.58
C ALA A 371 3.65 19.33 12.53
N VAL A 372 2.92 19.64 11.45
CA VAL A 372 2.10 20.85 11.35
C VAL A 372 0.76 20.60 12.04
N GLU A 373 0.43 21.37 13.05
CA GLU A 373 -0.77 21.16 13.87
C GLU A 373 -1.81 22.29 13.73
N SER A 374 -1.43 23.42 13.12
CA SER A 374 -2.28 24.60 13.00
C SER A 374 -2.73 24.92 11.57
N ILE A 375 -3.89 25.58 11.43
CA ILE A 375 -4.38 26.10 10.14
C ILE A 375 -3.41 27.15 9.56
N ASN A 376 -2.86 28.01 10.40
CA ASN A 376 -1.87 29.00 9.97
C ASN A 376 -0.58 28.33 9.47
N GLY A 377 -0.14 27.26 10.15
CA GLY A 377 1.02 26.48 9.76
C GLY A 377 0.84 25.84 8.40
N ILE A 378 -0.29 25.18 8.14
CA ILE A 378 -0.54 24.55 6.83
C ILE A 378 -0.67 25.60 5.71
N GLU A 379 -1.29 26.75 5.98
CA GLU A 379 -1.35 27.87 5.03
C GLU A 379 0.04 28.43 4.69
N HIS A 380 0.91 28.59 5.69
CA HIS A 380 2.32 28.96 5.46
C HIS A 380 3.05 27.89 4.64
N PHE A 381 2.84 26.61 4.98
CA PHE A 381 3.43 25.48 4.24
C PHE A 381 3.01 25.48 2.77
N ILE A 382 1.73 25.73 2.49
CA ILE A 382 1.18 25.84 1.14
C ILE A 382 1.83 27.01 0.40
N MET A 383 1.90 28.19 1.03
CA MET A 383 2.51 29.37 0.43
C MET A 383 3.96 29.13 0.00
N GLU A 384 4.78 28.48 0.83
CA GLU A 384 6.18 28.19 0.47
C GLU A 384 6.28 27.17 -0.68
N LEU A 385 5.40 26.16 -0.72
CA LEU A 385 5.31 25.24 -1.85
C LEU A 385 4.82 25.91 -3.15
N GLU A 386 3.87 26.87 -3.07
CA GLU A 386 3.41 27.67 -4.21
C GLU A 386 4.54 28.52 -4.78
N LYS A 387 5.27 29.25 -3.91
CA LYS A 387 6.45 30.05 -4.30
C LYS A 387 7.52 29.20 -4.99
N ALA A 388 7.66 27.94 -4.56
CA ALA A 388 8.60 26.99 -5.15
C ALA A 388 8.07 26.24 -6.38
N GLN A 389 6.82 26.46 -6.80
CA GLN A 389 6.15 25.74 -7.89
C GLN A 389 6.08 24.22 -7.67
N LEU A 390 6.08 23.77 -6.42
CA LEU A 390 6.06 22.35 -6.04
C LEU A 390 4.70 21.88 -5.50
N LEU A 391 3.76 22.79 -5.26
CA LEU A 391 2.43 22.43 -4.74
C LEU A 391 1.71 21.38 -5.60
N PRO A 392 1.66 21.45 -6.95
CA PRO A 392 0.96 20.44 -7.77
C PRO A 392 1.48 19.02 -7.53
N LYS A 393 2.78 18.86 -7.28
CA LYS A 393 3.43 17.56 -7.02
C LYS A 393 2.99 16.94 -5.68
N PHE A 394 2.68 17.79 -4.69
CA PHE A 394 2.35 17.37 -3.32
C PHE A 394 0.91 17.65 -2.91
N GLN A 395 0.08 18.08 -3.87
CA GLN A 395 -1.27 18.58 -3.62
C GLN A 395 -2.12 17.61 -2.80
N GLN A 396 -2.09 16.32 -3.14
CA GLN A 396 -2.92 15.32 -2.46
C GLN A 396 -2.59 15.18 -0.96
N ILE A 397 -1.31 15.14 -0.59
CA ILE A 397 -0.91 15.00 0.83
C ILE A 397 -1.15 16.29 1.61
N VAL A 398 -0.98 17.44 0.96
CA VAL A 398 -1.25 18.75 1.54
C VAL A 398 -2.76 18.93 1.77
N ILE A 399 -3.59 18.61 0.77
CA ILE A 399 -5.06 18.67 0.89
C ILE A 399 -5.55 17.74 1.99
N SER A 400 -5.04 16.51 2.06
CA SER A 400 -5.44 15.56 3.10
C SER A 400 -5.10 16.08 4.49
N LYS A 401 -3.88 16.59 4.71
CA LYS A 401 -3.52 17.20 5.99
C LYS A 401 -4.37 18.44 6.28
N TYR A 402 -4.59 19.31 5.30
CA TYR A 402 -5.36 20.53 5.48
C TYR A 402 -6.82 20.21 5.86
N MET A 403 -7.47 19.30 5.14
CA MET A 403 -8.81 18.82 5.45
C MET A 403 -8.90 18.28 6.88
N SER A 404 -7.92 17.48 7.34
CA SER A 404 -7.90 16.97 8.71
C SER A 404 -7.83 18.07 9.78
N LEU A 405 -7.07 19.14 9.52
CA LEU A 405 -6.95 20.28 10.42
C LEU A 405 -8.23 21.11 10.47
N LEU A 406 -8.86 21.31 9.31
CA LEU A 406 -10.12 22.04 9.19
C LEU A 406 -11.26 21.34 9.93
N TYR A 407 -11.37 20.01 9.82
CA TYR A 407 -12.34 19.23 10.58
C TYR A 407 -12.06 19.29 12.09
N ARG A 408 -10.78 19.17 12.50
CA ARG A 408 -10.39 19.27 13.92
C ARG A 408 -10.76 20.63 14.54
N SER A 409 -10.61 21.71 13.78
CA SER A 409 -10.95 23.08 14.17
C SER A 409 -12.34 23.53 13.70
N GLY A 410 -13.25 22.60 13.36
CA GLY A 410 -14.54 22.90 12.73
C GLY A 410 -15.42 23.87 13.53
N ASN A 411 -15.34 23.82 14.86
CA ASN A 411 -16.11 24.64 15.80
C ASN A 411 -15.38 25.92 16.27
N GLU A 412 -14.13 26.12 15.86
CA GLU A 412 -13.33 27.27 16.29
C GLU A 412 -13.66 28.52 15.47
N LYS A 413 -13.32 29.70 16.01
CA LYS A 413 -13.45 30.96 15.27
C LYS A 413 -12.70 30.86 13.93
N ASN A 414 -13.30 31.39 12.88
CA ASN A 414 -12.71 31.38 11.55
C ASN A 414 -11.31 32.02 11.55
N VAL A 415 -10.31 31.16 11.38
CA VAL A 415 -8.93 31.57 11.13
C VAL A 415 -8.80 32.01 9.67
N ARG A 416 -7.89 32.93 9.39
CA ARG A 416 -7.57 33.38 8.02
C ARG A 416 -7.02 32.21 7.21
N LYS A 417 -7.52 32.00 5.99
CA LYS A 417 -7.15 30.86 5.13
C LYS A 417 -6.77 31.36 3.72
N PRO A 418 -5.65 32.08 3.56
CA PRO A 418 -5.35 32.80 2.32
C PRO A 418 -5.37 31.95 1.05
N TYR A 419 -4.99 30.68 1.12
CA TYR A 419 -5.07 29.75 0.00
C TYR A 419 -6.52 29.44 -0.37
N LEU A 420 -7.36 29.10 0.61
CA LEU A 420 -8.76 28.76 0.36
C LEU A 420 -9.64 29.98 0.11
N ASP A 421 -9.31 31.14 0.70
CA ASP A 421 -10.04 32.40 0.50
C ASP A 421 -10.01 32.86 -0.97
N LYS A 422 -9.01 32.40 -1.76
CA LYS A 422 -8.96 32.57 -3.23
C LYS A 422 -10.04 31.77 -3.96
N MET A 423 -10.48 30.66 -3.38
CA MET A 423 -11.39 29.68 -4.00
C MET A 423 -12.81 29.75 -3.44
N VAL A 424 -12.94 30.03 -2.13
CA VAL A 424 -14.20 30.07 -1.40
C VAL A 424 -14.19 31.29 -0.48
N ARG A 425 -15.08 32.26 -0.72
CA ARG A 425 -15.10 33.51 0.05
C ARG A 425 -15.91 33.34 1.35
N ARG A 426 -15.28 33.68 2.50
CA ARG A 426 -15.92 33.78 3.84
C ARG A 426 -16.64 32.51 4.30
N SER A 427 -16.03 31.35 4.12
CA SER A 427 -16.57 30.06 4.58
C SER A 427 -16.05 29.62 5.94
N SER A 428 -16.87 28.84 6.65
CA SER A 428 -16.46 28.17 7.90
C SER A 428 -15.34 27.15 7.64
N ASN A 429 -14.57 26.78 8.68
CA ASN A 429 -13.58 25.71 8.57
C ASN A 429 -14.19 24.40 8.02
N LEU A 430 -15.41 24.08 8.46
CA LEU A 430 -16.15 22.91 8.01
C LEU A 430 -16.53 22.98 6.52
N GLU A 431 -17.04 24.12 6.05
CA GLU A 431 -17.34 24.32 4.62
C GLU A 431 -16.09 24.22 3.75
N CYS A 432 -14.97 24.79 4.22
CA CYS A 432 -13.68 24.66 3.56
C CYS A 432 -13.22 23.19 3.46
N ALA A 433 -13.44 22.38 4.51
CA ALA A 433 -13.11 20.96 4.50
C ALA A 433 -13.96 20.18 3.47
N ARG A 434 -15.27 20.42 3.45
CA ARG A 434 -16.20 19.85 2.46
C ARG A 434 -15.83 20.25 1.03
N PHE A 435 -15.48 21.51 0.80
CA PHE A 435 -15.04 21.99 -0.50
C PHE A 435 -13.78 21.27 -1.00
N LEU A 436 -12.79 21.06 -0.11
CA LEU A 436 -11.57 20.32 -0.43
C LEU A 436 -11.86 18.85 -0.78
N PHE A 437 -12.79 18.22 -0.05
CA PHE A 437 -13.21 16.86 -0.35
C PHE A 437 -13.85 16.75 -1.73
N GLU A 438 -14.78 17.65 -2.06
CA GLU A 438 -15.50 17.62 -3.34
C GLU A 438 -14.59 17.83 -4.55
N ARG A 439 -13.60 18.73 -4.44
CA ARG A 439 -12.66 18.98 -5.54
C ARG A 439 -11.62 17.88 -5.77
N THR A 440 -11.52 16.91 -4.87
CA THR A 440 -10.54 15.84 -4.99
C THR A 440 -11.07 14.75 -5.93
N GLN A 441 -10.47 14.64 -7.12
CA GLN A 441 -10.91 13.69 -8.16
C GLN A 441 -10.74 12.21 -7.75
N ARG A 442 -9.63 11.86 -7.10
CA ARG A 442 -9.35 10.48 -6.67
C ARG A 442 -9.55 10.34 -5.16
N LYS A 443 -10.71 9.80 -4.77
CA LYS A 443 -11.08 9.52 -3.38
C LYS A 443 -10.71 8.08 -3.03
N THR A 444 -9.66 7.90 -2.24
CA THR A 444 -9.29 6.60 -1.65
C THR A 444 -10.18 6.30 -0.44
N PRO A 445 -10.35 5.02 -0.03
CA PRO A 445 -11.10 4.69 1.18
C PRO A 445 -10.63 5.49 2.41
N ALA A 446 -9.31 5.65 2.59
CA ALA A 446 -8.74 6.45 3.68
C ALA A 446 -9.10 7.95 3.61
N PHE A 447 -9.20 8.51 2.40
CA PHE A 447 -9.61 9.90 2.23
C PHE A 447 -11.11 10.08 2.51
N VAL A 448 -11.94 9.11 2.09
CA VAL A 448 -13.37 9.06 2.45
C VAL A 448 -13.53 8.90 3.96
N ALA A 449 -12.79 7.99 4.60
CA ALA A 449 -12.80 7.81 6.04
C ALA A 449 -12.45 9.10 6.80
N MET A 450 -11.49 9.88 6.31
CA MET A 450 -11.13 11.16 6.92
C MET A 450 -12.30 12.17 6.89
N MET A 451 -13.00 12.26 5.76
CA MET A 451 -14.20 13.08 5.64
C MET A 451 -15.30 12.57 6.58
N LEU A 452 -15.62 11.27 6.55
CA LEU A 452 -16.66 10.68 7.39
C LEU A 452 -16.40 10.94 8.87
N ASN A 453 -15.16 10.72 9.35
CA ASN A 453 -14.78 11.00 10.73
C ASN A 453 -14.90 12.48 11.11
N GLY A 454 -14.65 13.38 10.17
CA GLY A 454 -14.86 14.81 10.36
C GLY A 454 -16.33 15.20 10.45
N GLU A 455 -17.19 14.53 9.69
CA GLU A 455 -18.64 14.81 9.66
C GLU A 455 -19.41 14.20 10.84
N VAL A 456 -18.86 13.23 11.57
CA VAL A 456 -19.54 12.52 12.68
C VAL A 456 -20.19 13.49 13.67
N ALA A 457 -19.45 14.52 14.11
CA ALA A 457 -19.93 15.47 15.11
C ALA A 457 -20.91 16.52 14.55
N HIS A 458 -21.05 16.61 13.22
CA HIS A 458 -21.81 17.67 12.56
C HIS A 458 -23.08 17.15 11.89
N ARG A 459 -23.02 15.99 11.24
CA ARG A 459 -24.14 15.38 10.51
C ARG A 459 -24.19 13.86 10.71
N PRO A 460 -24.31 13.36 11.94
CA PRO A 460 -24.27 11.92 12.22
C PRO A 460 -25.37 11.13 11.51
N GLU A 461 -26.51 11.76 11.21
CA GLU A 461 -27.65 11.15 10.49
C GLU A 461 -27.36 10.88 9.00
N GLU A 462 -26.45 11.64 8.38
CA GLU A 462 -26.10 11.53 6.95
C GLU A 462 -24.85 10.65 6.70
N ILE A 463 -24.18 10.20 7.76
CA ILE A 463 -22.90 9.49 7.65
C ILE A 463 -22.99 8.22 6.81
N PHE A 464 -24.05 7.43 6.97
CA PHE A 464 -24.19 6.19 6.21
C PHE A 464 -24.49 6.43 4.73
N SER A 465 -25.28 7.46 4.39
CA SER A 465 -25.50 7.82 2.99
C SER A 465 -24.21 8.29 2.32
N LEU A 466 -23.42 9.12 3.00
CA LEU A 466 -22.11 9.58 2.51
C LEU A 466 -21.12 8.43 2.35
N TYR A 467 -21.15 7.47 3.27
CA TYR A 467 -20.36 6.24 3.18
C TYR A 467 -20.72 5.44 1.93
N CYS A 468 -22.01 5.18 1.69
CA CYS A 468 -22.45 4.44 0.50
C CYS A 468 -22.13 5.18 -0.80
N GLU A 469 -22.40 6.49 -0.85
CA GLU A 469 -22.22 7.33 -2.03
C GLU A 469 -20.76 7.36 -2.48
N HIS A 470 -19.82 7.66 -1.57
CA HIS A 470 -18.44 7.93 -1.97
C HIS A 470 -17.54 6.69 -1.99
N LEU A 471 -17.96 5.61 -1.33
CA LEU A 471 -17.19 4.37 -1.33
C LEU A 471 -17.51 3.50 -2.56
N GLU A 472 -18.69 3.66 -3.19
CA GLU A 472 -19.09 3.06 -4.48
C GLU A 472 -18.82 1.54 -4.58
N GLY A 473 -19.03 0.81 -3.48
CA GLY A 473 -18.79 -0.64 -3.43
C GLY A 473 -17.32 -1.06 -3.27
N LYS A 474 -16.38 -0.13 -3.06
CA LYS A 474 -15.01 -0.46 -2.63
C LYS A 474 -15.04 -1.11 -1.24
N ILE A 475 -13.96 -1.79 -0.85
CA ILE A 475 -13.84 -2.34 0.50
C ILE A 475 -13.53 -1.18 1.47
N PRO A 476 -14.29 -0.99 2.55
CA PRO A 476 -14.04 0.06 3.52
C PRO A 476 -12.76 -0.22 4.30
N ASP A 477 -12.05 0.84 4.68
CA ASP A 477 -10.93 0.70 5.61
C ASP A 477 -11.43 0.71 7.07
N GLN A 478 -10.52 0.46 8.02
CA GLN A 478 -10.88 0.43 9.44
C GLN A 478 -11.43 1.78 9.94
N GLN A 479 -11.02 2.90 9.33
CA GLN A 479 -11.41 4.24 9.76
C GLN A 479 -12.80 4.61 9.24
N CYS A 480 -13.22 4.06 8.09
CA CYS A 480 -14.61 4.08 7.64
C CYS A 480 -15.51 3.39 8.67
N LEU A 481 -15.17 2.15 9.06
CA LEU A 481 -15.94 1.42 10.08
C LEU A 481 -15.95 2.15 11.42
N ALA A 482 -14.80 2.73 11.82
CA ALA A 482 -14.73 3.54 13.02
C ALA A 482 -15.63 4.80 12.94
N ALA A 483 -15.75 5.44 11.77
CA ALA A 483 -16.64 6.58 11.59
C ALA A 483 -18.11 6.19 11.78
N LEU A 484 -18.54 5.07 11.18
CA LEU A 484 -19.89 4.53 11.37
C LEU A 484 -20.17 4.23 12.84
N LEU A 485 -19.26 3.53 13.52
CA LEU A 485 -19.41 3.19 14.93
C LEU A 485 -19.40 4.42 15.85
N ARG A 486 -18.65 5.48 15.53
CA ARG A 486 -18.71 6.74 16.29
C ARG A 486 -20.03 7.47 16.04
N ALA A 487 -20.45 7.57 14.79
CA ALA A 487 -21.70 8.24 14.43
C ALA A 487 -22.93 7.59 15.07
N CYS A 488 -22.99 6.26 15.14
CA CYS A 488 -24.14 5.59 15.76
C CYS A 488 -24.24 5.77 17.29
N LEU A 489 -23.17 6.23 17.95
CA LEU A 489 -23.18 6.59 19.37
C LEU A 489 -23.75 7.98 19.63
N GLU A 490 -23.82 8.84 18.62
CA GLU A 490 -24.43 10.15 18.75
C GLU A 490 -25.93 10.04 19.07
N ARG A 491 -26.44 11.03 19.79
CA ARG A 491 -27.83 11.11 20.22
C ARG A 491 -28.40 12.47 19.84
N LYS A 492 -29.55 12.47 19.18
CA LYS A 492 -30.27 13.70 18.85
C LYS A 492 -31.45 13.83 19.81
N GLN A 493 -31.45 14.90 20.60
CA GLN A 493 -32.47 15.11 21.65
C GLN A 493 -32.62 13.91 22.60
N GLY A 494 -31.52 13.20 22.88
CA GLY A 494 -31.51 12.01 23.73
C GLY A 494 -31.92 10.71 23.03
N HIS A 495 -32.38 10.75 21.77
CA HIS A 495 -32.79 9.57 21.02
C HIS A 495 -31.66 9.01 20.15
N VAL A 496 -31.68 7.68 19.95
CA VAL A 496 -30.80 6.97 19.02
C VAL A 496 -31.14 7.40 17.60
N ILE A 497 -30.12 7.79 16.83
CA ILE A 497 -30.29 8.20 15.44
C ILE A 497 -30.61 7.00 14.53
N SER A 498 -31.29 7.26 13.42
CA SER A 498 -31.62 6.29 12.38
C SER A 498 -30.92 6.61 11.06
N TRP A 499 -30.53 5.57 10.32
CA TRP A 499 -30.05 5.68 8.94
C TRP A 499 -31.04 4.99 8.02
N GLY A 500 -31.86 5.79 7.34
CA GLY A 500 -33.02 5.29 6.61
C GLY A 500 -34.04 4.66 7.57
N ALA A 501 -34.45 3.42 7.29
CA ALA A 501 -35.46 2.70 8.06
C ALA A 501 -34.91 1.94 9.30
N LEU A 502 -33.58 1.93 9.50
CA LEU A 502 -32.93 1.16 10.56
C LEU A 502 -32.25 2.09 11.58
N TYR A 503 -32.13 1.63 12.83
CA TYR A 503 -31.34 2.33 13.82
C TYR A 503 -29.86 2.28 13.45
N ALA A 504 -29.13 3.39 13.64
CA ALA A 504 -27.72 3.46 13.24
C ALA A 504 -26.84 2.37 13.87
N PRO A 505 -27.02 1.96 15.15
CA PRO A 505 -26.27 0.84 15.71
C PRO A 505 -26.50 -0.49 14.98
N GLN A 506 -27.71 -0.75 14.46
CA GLN A 506 -28.00 -1.98 13.71
C GLN A 506 -27.18 -2.03 12.41
N VAL A 507 -27.17 -0.92 11.69
CA VAL A 507 -26.43 -0.79 10.42
C VAL A 507 -24.92 -0.82 10.67
N ALA A 508 -24.42 -0.08 11.66
CA ALA A 508 -22.99 -0.03 11.96
C ALA A 508 -22.44 -1.39 12.41
N VAL A 509 -23.19 -2.13 13.23
CA VAL A 509 -22.81 -3.49 13.66
C VAL A 509 -22.85 -4.47 12.49
N HIS A 510 -23.84 -4.36 11.61
CA HIS A 510 -23.91 -5.19 10.41
C HIS A 510 -22.71 -4.95 9.48
N GLU A 511 -22.39 -3.70 9.17
CA GLU A 511 -21.25 -3.33 8.33
C GLU A 511 -19.92 -3.79 8.94
N PHE A 512 -19.77 -3.66 10.27
CA PHE A 512 -18.61 -4.20 10.97
C PHE A 512 -18.47 -5.71 10.75
N LYS A 513 -19.54 -6.48 11.00
CA LYS A 513 -19.52 -7.96 10.84
C LYS A 513 -19.30 -8.41 9.40
N LYS A 514 -19.84 -7.65 8.44
CA LYS A 514 -19.70 -7.92 7.01
C LYS A 514 -18.26 -7.78 6.52
N TYR A 515 -17.53 -6.78 7.02
CA TYR A 515 -16.21 -6.45 6.51
C TYR A 515 -15.05 -6.88 7.40
N VAL A 516 -15.26 -7.23 8.67
CA VAL A 516 -14.21 -7.75 9.56
C VAL A 516 -14.04 -9.25 9.38
N ALA A 517 -12.78 -9.72 9.31
CA ALA A 517 -12.45 -11.14 9.16
C ALA A 517 -13.17 -11.98 10.23
N GLN A 518 -13.80 -13.08 9.82
CA GLN A 518 -14.47 -14.02 10.75
C GLN A 518 -13.55 -15.15 11.20
N LYS A 519 -12.49 -15.46 10.44
CA LYS A 519 -11.51 -16.52 10.72
C LYS A 519 -10.11 -16.02 10.39
N VAL A 520 -9.09 -16.78 10.82
CA VAL A 520 -7.68 -16.53 10.44
C VAL A 520 -7.64 -16.38 8.93
N PRO A 521 -7.08 -15.27 8.40
CA PRO A 521 -6.96 -15.07 6.98
C PRO A 521 -6.27 -16.28 6.36
N SER A 522 -7.01 -17.01 5.54
CA SER A 522 -6.51 -18.14 4.79
C SER A 522 -5.57 -17.64 3.67
N THR A 523 -4.96 -18.56 2.93
CA THR A 523 -4.21 -18.23 1.70
C THR A 523 -5.11 -17.76 0.55
N ARG A 524 -6.39 -17.41 0.79
CA ARG A 524 -7.36 -16.89 -0.19
C ARG A 524 -8.07 -15.65 0.39
N PRO A 525 -7.45 -14.47 0.29
CA PRO A 525 -7.81 -13.26 1.01
C PRO A 525 -9.01 -12.48 0.47
N SER A 526 -9.55 -12.83 -0.71
CA SER A 526 -10.75 -12.14 -1.23
C SER A 526 -12.00 -12.35 -0.38
N GLU A 527 -11.99 -13.35 0.51
CA GLU A 527 -13.08 -13.67 1.47
C GLU A 527 -12.70 -13.35 2.93
N ASP A 528 -11.43 -13.02 3.18
CA ASP A 528 -10.91 -12.79 4.52
C ASP A 528 -11.00 -11.28 4.82
N GLY A 529 -12.03 -10.88 5.56
CA GLY A 529 -12.28 -9.47 5.89
C GLY A 529 -11.10 -8.73 6.56
N LEU A 530 -11.31 -7.45 6.84
CA LEU A 530 -10.35 -6.58 7.52
C LEU A 530 -9.97 -7.14 8.90
N VAL A 531 -8.66 -7.14 9.22
CA VAL A 531 -8.17 -7.43 10.58
C VAL A 531 -8.25 -6.14 11.42
N PRO A 532 -9.12 -6.09 12.44
CA PRO A 532 -9.42 -4.87 13.16
C PRO A 532 -8.32 -4.53 14.17
N SER A 533 -8.01 -3.23 14.30
CA SER A 533 -7.11 -2.77 15.36
C SER A 533 -7.75 -2.85 16.74
N ASN A 534 -6.91 -2.84 17.78
CA ASN A 534 -7.38 -2.80 19.16
C ASN A 534 -8.33 -1.63 19.45
N GLN A 535 -8.10 -0.47 18.83
CA GLN A 535 -8.97 0.70 19.01
C GLN A 535 -10.34 0.51 18.36
N LEU A 536 -10.36 -0.12 17.19
CA LEU A 536 -11.60 -0.45 16.51
C LEU A 536 -12.42 -1.48 17.32
N TRP A 537 -11.77 -2.49 17.92
CA TRP A 537 -12.44 -3.42 18.85
C TRP A 537 -13.03 -2.72 20.07
N LYS A 538 -12.29 -1.83 20.73
CA LYS A 538 -12.80 -1.07 21.89
C LYS A 538 -14.04 -0.27 21.53
N LEU A 539 -14.04 0.37 20.36
CA LEU A 539 -15.17 1.14 19.87
C LEU A 539 -16.38 0.24 19.56
N TYR A 540 -16.15 -0.91 18.94
CA TYR A 540 -17.20 -1.90 18.67
C TYR A 540 -17.85 -2.40 19.97
N ILE A 541 -17.05 -2.80 20.97
CA ILE A 541 -17.55 -3.20 22.29
C ILE A 541 -18.42 -2.09 22.90
N ARG A 542 -17.96 -0.84 22.85
CA ARG A 542 -18.73 0.31 23.35
C ARG A 542 -20.09 0.45 22.66
N VAL A 543 -20.14 0.30 21.33
CA VAL A 543 -21.42 0.35 20.58
C VAL A 543 -22.36 -0.75 21.03
N LEU A 544 -21.86 -1.99 21.20
CA LEU A 544 -22.70 -3.10 21.63
C LEU A 544 -23.23 -2.91 23.06
N VAL A 545 -22.43 -2.35 23.97
CA VAL A 545 -22.87 -2.01 25.33
C VAL A 545 -24.00 -0.98 25.29
N GLU A 546 -23.79 0.12 24.58
CA GLU A 546 -24.76 1.23 24.48
C GLU A 546 -26.07 0.81 23.77
N ALA A 547 -25.99 -0.15 22.84
CA ALA A 547 -27.15 -0.71 22.15
C ALA A 547 -27.77 -1.94 22.87
N SER A 548 -27.21 -2.36 24.01
CA SER A 548 -27.63 -3.56 24.76
C SER A 548 -27.59 -4.87 23.93
N TYR A 549 -26.63 -5.03 23.03
CA TYR A 549 -26.46 -6.21 22.19
C TYR A 549 -25.63 -7.30 22.90
N LEU A 550 -26.20 -7.87 23.97
CA LEU A 550 -25.53 -8.86 24.79
C LEU A 550 -25.09 -10.12 24.03
N ALA A 551 -25.91 -10.59 23.09
CA ALA A 551 -25.58 -11.75 22.26
C ALA A 551 -24.32 -11.52 21.42
N GLU A 552 -24.18 -10.33 20.84
CA GLU A 552 -22.99 -9.96 20.05
C GLU A 552 -21.75 -9.80 20.95
N LEU A 553 -21.91 -9.27 22.16
CA LEU A 553 -20.81 -9.16 23.14
C LEU A 553 -20.25 -10.53 23.54
N ALA A 554 -21.12 -11.51 23.79
CA ALA A 554 -20.74 -12.85 24.20
C ALA A 554 -19.91 -13.59 23.13
N GLU A 555 -20.07 -13.22 21.87
CA GLU A 555 -19.40 -13.83 20.72
C GLU A 555 -17.98 -13.30 20.49
N ILE A 556 -17.61 -12.15 21.09
CA ILE A 556 -16.33 -11.49 20.80
C ILE A 556 -15.11 -12.35 21.18
N ILE A 557 -15.14 -13.06 22.32
CA ILE A 557 -14.01 -13.91 22.73
C ILE A 557 -13.78 -15.01 21.69
N ARG A 558 -14.86 -15.70 21.29
CA ARG A 558 -14.82 -16.73 20.25
C ARG A 558 -14.32 -16.16 18.92
N TRP A 559 -14.76 -14.96 18.57
CA TRP A 559 -14.32 -14.29 17.37
C TRP A 559 -12.82 -13.96 17.41
N TRP A 560 -12.31 -13.40 18.51
CA TRP A 560 -10.88 -13.13 18.71
C TRP A 560 -10.02 -14.39 18.61
N GLU A 561 -10.49 -15.51 19.14
CA GLU A 561 -9.82 -16.81 18.97
C GLU A 561 -9.77 -17.21 17.48
N GLN A 562 -10.90 -17.14 16.78
CA GLN A 562 -11.01 -17.54 15.38
C GLN A 562 -10.11 -16.73 14.46
N VAL A 563 -9.90 -15.44 14.74
CA VAL A 563 -9.00 -14.57 13.96
C VAL A 563 -7.59 -14.47 14.52
N GLN A 564 -7.28 -15.21 15.60
CA GLN A 564 -6.02 -15.13 16.33
C GLN A 564 -5.63 -13.70 16.75
N PHE A 565 -6.62 -12.90 17.17
CA PHE A 565 -6.35 -11.59 17.78
C PHE A 565 -5.90 -11.78 19.23
N ARG A 566 -4.80 -11.11 19.63
CA ARG A 566 -4.32 -11.08 21.02
C ARG A 566 -4.72 -9.77 21.68
N PRO A 567 -5.78 -9.73 22.50
CA PRO A 567 -6.23 -8.50 23.14
C PRO A 567 -5.22 -8.04 24.22
N PRO A 568 -4.90 -6.74 24.29
CA PRO A 568 -4.28 -6.17 25.49
C PRO A 568 -5.19 -6.33 26.71
N LYS A 569 -4.59 -6.44 27.91
CA LYS A 569 -5.33 -6.58 29.18
C LYS A 569 -6.48 -5.58 29.33
N SER A 570 -6.24 -4.32 28.96
CA SER A 570 -7.25 -3.25 29.03
C SER A 570 -8.49 -3.50 28.14
N THR A 571 -8.31 -4.12 26.98
CA THR A 571 -9.42 -4.40 26.04
C THR A 571 -10.19 -5.63 26.46
N LEU A 572 -9.48 -6.66 26.96
CA LEU A 572 -10.11 -7.85 27.53
C LEU A 572 -10.94 -7.48 28.76
N LEU A 573 -10.41 -6.64 29.65
CA LEU A 573 -11.14 -6.14 30.82
C LEU A 573 -12.37 -5.30 30.42
N LEU A 574 -12.26 -4.46 29.38
CA LEU A 574 -13.39 -3.70 28.86
C LEU A 574 -14.54 -4.63 28.41
N LEU A 575 -14.22 -5.72 27.71
CA LEU A 575 -15.21 -6.70 27.28
C LEU A 575 -15.82 -7.45 28.47
N LEU A 576 -14.99 -7.91 29.41
CA LEU A 576 -15.46 -8.69 30.55
C LEU A 576 -16.38 -7.88 31.47
N ARG A 577 -16.10 -6.58 31.66
CA ARG A 577 -16.99 -5.66 32.40
C ARG A 577 -18.30 -5.36 31.68
N ALA A 578 -18.34 -5.52 30.35
CA ALA A 578 -19.54 -5.35 29.54
C ALA A 578 -20.47 -6.58 29.60
N LEU A 579 -19.97 -7.74 30.02
CA LEU A 579 -20.71 -8.99 30.13
C LEU A 579 -21.31 -9.14 31.54
N PRO A 580 -22.39 -9.93 31.70
CA PRO A 580 -22.89 -10.32 33.01
C PRO A 580 -21.78 -10.92 33.88
N ARG A 581 -21.69 -10.49 35.14
CA ARG A 581 -20.60 -10.85 36.05
C ARG A 581 -20.32 -12.35 36.10
N GLU A 582 -21.38 -13.15 36.25
CA GLU A 582 -21.27 -14.62 36.30
C GLU A 582 -20.67 -15.23 35.02
N PHE A 583 -20.90 -14.60 33.87
CA PHE A 583 -20.36 -15.04 32.59
C PHE A 583 -18.88 -14.68 32.48
N ALA A 584 -18.52 -13.46 32.87
CA ALA A 584 -17.14 -13.00 32.90
C ALA A 584 -16.26 -13.80 33.88
N GLU A 585 -16.76 -14.07 35.09
CA GLU A 585 -16.08 -14.90 36.08
C GLU A 585 -15.84 -16.34 35.57
N ARG A 586 -16.80 -16.90 34.82
CA ARG A 586 -16.64 -18.21 34.18
C ARG A 586 -15.50 -18.23 33.16
N HIS A 587 -15.37 -17.20 32.34
CA HIS A 587 -14.26 -17.10 31.39
C HIS A 587 -12.89 -16.98 32.09
N ILE A 588 -12.79 -16.17 33.15
CA ILE A 588 -11.55 -16.03 33.93
C ILE A 588 -11.17 -17.37 34.57
N LYS A 589 -12.12 -18.04 35.24
CA LYS A 589 -11.90 -19.35 35.87
C LYS A 589 -11.55 -20.42 34.84
N HIS A 590 -12.22 -20.42 33.68
CA HIS A 590 -11.92 -21.35 32.60
C HIS A 590 -10.49 -21.15 32.09
N ALA A 591 -10.09 -19.92 31.77
CA ALA A 591 -8.74 -19.63 31.30
C ALA A 591 -7.66 -20.05 32.31
N ALA A 592 -7.88 -19.86 33.61
CA ALA A 592 -6.97 -20.29 34.67
C ALA A 592 -6.87 -21.83 34.80
N SER A 593 -7.90 -22.56 34.36
CA SER A 593 -7.94 -24.03 34.40
C SER A 593 -7.34 -24.71 33.16
N VAL A 594 -7.05 -23.96 32.09
CA VAL A 594 -6.46 -24.50 30.86
C VAL A 594 -4.95 -24.69 31.07
N PRO A 595 -4.38 -25.89 30.78
CA PRO A 595 -2.95 -26.14 30.90
C PRO A 595 -2.10 -25.15 30.09
N ALA A 596 -0.92 -24.78 30.59
CA ALA A 596 -0.01 -23.84 29.90
C ALA A 596 0.39 -24.31 28.49
N ASP A 597 0.43 -25.63 28.28
CA ASP A 597 0.76 -26.26 26.99
C ASP A 597 -0.44 -26.33 26.03
N ALA A 598 -1.65 -25.99 26.49
CA ALA A 598 -2.88 -26.03 25.72
C ALA A 598 -3.33 -24.61 25.32
N HIS A 599 -3.20 -24.34 24.02
CA HIS A 599 -3.89 -23.29 23.25
C HIS A 599 -3.52 -21.80 23.45
N PHE A 600 -3.71 -21.07 22.34
CA PHE A 600 -3.59 -19.62 22.16
C PHE A 600 -4.21 -18.76 23.27
N LEU A 601 -5.26 -19.26 23.95
CA LEU A 601 -5.97 -18.56 25.02
C LEU A 601 -5.17 -18.41 26.32
N SER A 602 -4.34 -19.38 26.68
CA SER A 602 -3.50 -19.30 27.90
C SER A 602 -2.45 -18.20 27.81
N SER A 603 -2.12 -17.78 26.58
CA SER A 603 -1.17 -16.68 26.32
C SER A 603 -1.77 -15.29 26.45
N TRP A 604 -3.09 -15.16 26.65
CA TRP A 604 -3.73 -13.85 26.80
C TRP A 604 -3.50 -13.27 28.19
N PRO A 605 -3.42 -11.94 28.32
CA PRO A 605 -3.24 -11.28 29.62
C PRO A 605 -4.57 -11.21 30.39
N TRP A 606 -5.07 -12.35 30.87
CA TRP A 606 -6.33 -12.47 31.61
C TRP A 606 -6.31 -11.63 32.90
N PRO A 607 -7.35 -10.83 33.17
CA PRO A 607 -7.52 -10.18 34.47
C PRO A 607 -7.94 -11.18 35.55
N THR A 608 -7.69 -10.83 36.80
CA THR A 608 -8.19 -11.57 37.96
C THR A 608 -9.67 -11.28 38.22
N VAL A 609 -10.34 -12.13 39.00
CA VAL A 609 -11.72 -11.90 39.43
C VAL A 609 -11.85 -10.60 40.25
N ASP A 610 -10.81 -10.25 41.00
CA ASP A 610 -10.78 -9.02 41.82
C ASP A 610 -10.62 -7.74 40.97
N GLU A 611 -10.03 -7.85 39.79
CA GLU A 611 -9.87 -6.73 38.85
C GLU A 611 -11.16 -6.43 38.06
N LEU A 612 -12.12 -7.36 38.04
CA LEU A 612 -13.39 -7.24 37.35
C LEU A 612 -14.26 -6.15 38.00
#